data_AF-A0A6G8PRS0-F1
#
_entry.id   AF-A0A6G8PRS0-F1
#
_cell.length_a   1.000
_cell.length_b   1.000
_cell.length_c   1.000
_cell.angle_alpha   90.00
_cell.angle_beta   90.00
_cell.angle_gamma   90.00
#
_symmetry.space_group_name_H-M   'P 1'
#
loop_
_entity.id
_entity.type
_entity.pdbx_description
1 polymer ?
#
loop_
_entity_poly.entity_id
_entity_poly.type
_entity_poly.pdbx_seq_one_letter_code
_entity_poly.pdbx_strand_id
1 'polypeptide(L)'
;MEAEKGTQNARIFAYSPGRYPILVVELAPGDLRTLYYETGYDPERSKPVTEEWMRENAVGRHSFVEVSPPHEVPAPALRDYVREELLEDL
;
A
#
# COMPACT_ATOMS: atom_id res chain seq x y z
N MET A 1 -1.83 30.84 -9.70
CA MET A 1 -0.87 29.72 -9.86
C MET A 1 -1.34 28.66 -8.90
N GLU A 2 -2.24 27.79 -9.35
CA GLU A 2 -2.59 26.59 -8.59
C GLU A 2 -1.38 25.68 -8.69
N ALA A 3 -0.72 25.44 -7.56
CA ALA A 3 0.36 24.47 -7.50
C ALA A 3 -0.21 23.15 -8.03
N GLU A 4 0.42 22.63 -9.07
CA GLU A 4 0.25 21.26 -9.52
C GLU A 4 0.51 20.41 -8.28
N LYS A 5 -0.54 19.98 -7.59
CA LYS A 5 -0.44 18.99 -6.52
C LYS A 5 0.01 17.73 -7.23
N GLY A 6 1.33 17.59 -7.40
CA GLY A 6 1.95 16.42 -7.98
C GLY A 6 1.30 15.22 -7.30
N THR A 7 0.64 14.39 -8.09
CA THR A 7 -0.07 13.24 -7.55
C THR A 7 0.96 12.42 -6.79
N GLN A 8 0.81 12.33 -5.47
CA GLN A 8 1.75 11.58 -4.65
C GLN A 8 1.69 10.12 -5.10
N ASN A 9 2.83 9.60 -5.55
CA ASN A 9 2.95 8.19 -5.88
C ASN A 9 3.15 7.38 -4.60
N ALA A 10 2.53 6.22 -4.55
CA ALA A 10 2.67 5.23 -3.50
C ALA A 10 3.40 4.02 -4.09
N ARG A 11 4.48 3.60 -3.44
CA ARG A 11 5.24 2.39 -3.81
C ARG A 11 4.78 1.26 -2.92
N ILE A 12 4.17 0.24 -3.49
CA ILE A 12 3.61 -0.91 -2.78
C ILE A 12 4.71 -1.94 -2.58
N PHE A 13 4.96 -2.28 -1.32
CA PHE A 13 5.99 -3.24 -0.90
C PHE A 13 5.41 -4.59 -0.50
N ALA A 14 4.18 -4.61 0.01
CA ALA A 14 3.49 -5.86 0.34
C ALA A 14 1.97 -5.65 0.42
N TYR A 15 1.22 -6.74 0.32
CA TYR A 15 -0.23 -6.73 0.57
C TYR A 15 -0.69 -8.01 1.28
N SER A 16 -1.75 -7.92 2.09
CA SER A 16 -2.39 -9.12 2.64
C SER A 16 -3.30 -9.77 1.59
N PRO A 17 -3.26 -11.10 1.41
CA PRO A 17 -4.17 -11.77 0.50
C PRO A 17 -5.63 -11.75 1.01
N GLY A 18 -6.57 -11.99 0.11
CA GLY A 18 -7.99 -12.18 0.42
C GLY A 18 -8.86 -10.97 0.12
N ARG A 19 -10.13 -11.05 0.53
CA ARG A 19 -11.21 -10.14 0.08
C ARG A 19 -11.05 -8.68 0.51
N TYR A 20 -10.28 -8.41 1.56
CA TYR A 20 -10.07 -7.06 2.10
C TYR A 20 -8.57 -6.79 2.29
N PRO A 21 -7.82 -6.58 1.20
CA PRO A 21 -6.37 -6.43 1.27
C PRO A 21 -5.95 -5.22 2.11
N ILE A 22 -4.92 -5.40 2.92
CA ILE A 22 -4.15 -4.33 3.56
C ILE A 22 -2.90 -4.14 2.72
N LEU A 23 -2.55 -2.89 2.40
CA LEU A 23 -1.32 -2.58 1.68
C LEU A 23 -0.25 -2.06 2.64
N VAL A 24 1.01 -2.40 2.38
CA VAL A 24 2.17 -1.72 2.94
C VAL A 24 2.80 -0.92 1.81
N VAL A 25 2.82 0.40 1.96
CA VAL A 25 3.29 1.33 0.93
C VAL A 25 4.28 2.34 1.47
N GLU A 26 5.14 2.89 0.61
CA GLU A 26 5.97 4.05 0.86
C GLU A 26 5.40 5.25 0.09
N LEU A 27 5.10 6.35 0.80
CA LEU A 27 4.54 7.58 0.18
C LEU A 27 5.59 8.66 -0.07
N ALA A 28 6.72 8.56 0.62
CA ALA A 28 7.94 9.35 0.48
C ALA A 28 9.09 8.47 0.99
N PRO A 29 10.35 8.69 0.56
CA PRO A 29 11.47 7.85 0.97
C PRO A 29 11.54 7.67 2.50
N GLY A 30 11.38 6.42 2.97
CA GLY A 30 11.34 6.07 4.39
C GLY A 30 10.00 6.25 5.12
N ASP A 31 8.97 6.81 4.47
CA ASP A 31 7.61 6.95 5.02
C ASP A 31 6.75 5.73 4.65
N LEU A 32 7.08 4.60 5.28
CA LEU A 32 6.33 3.36 5.15
C LEU A 32 5.05 3.41 5.99
N ARG A 33 3.94 3.00 5.38
CA ARG A 33 2.60 3.07 5.96
C ARG A 33 1.77 1.86 5.58
N THR A 34 0.86 1.52 6.47
CA THR A 34 -0.19 0.53 6.22
C THR A 34 -1.49 1.23 5.84
N LEU A 35 -2.06 0.79 4.72
CA LEU A 35 -3.33 1.27 4.17
C LEU A 35 -4.37 0.16 4.22
N TYR A 36 -5.60 0.52 4.55
CA TYR A 36 -6.66 -0.44 4.85
C TYR A 36 -7.81 -0.33 3.84
N TYR A 37 -8.42 -1.47 3.51
CA TYR A 37 -9.62 -1.52 2.66
C TYR A 37 -10.76 -0.67 3.22
N GLU A 38 -10.99 -0.71 4.54
CA GLU A 38 -12.06 0.03 5.23
C GLU A 38 -11.93 1.56 5.13
N THR A 39 -10.72 2.06 4.91
CA THR A 39 -10.47 3.50 4.71
C THR A 39 -10.42 3.87 3.24
N GLY A 40 -10.64 2.92 2.33
CA GLY A 40 -10.49 3.14 0.89
C GLY A 40 -9.04 3.42 0.48
N TYR A 41 -8.07 2.93 1.26
CA TYR A 41 -6.65 3.17 1.07
C TYR A 41 -6.23 4.64 1.20
N ASP A 42 -7.00 5.43 1.94
CA ASP A 42 -6.70 6.83 2.22
C ASP A 42 -5.38 6.98 3.02
N PRO A 43 -4.35 7.66 2.44
CA PRO A 43 -3.08 7.95 3.11
C PRO A 43 -3.20 8.73 4.42
N GLU A 44 -4.20 9.60 4.56
CA GLU A 44 -4.39 10.42 5.78
C GLU A 44 -4.91 9.59 6.95
N ARG A 45 -5.51 8.43 6.67
CA ARG A 45 -6.06 7.49 7.65
C ARG A 45 -5.19 6.25 7.86
N SER A 46 -3.94 6.32 7.40
CA SER A 46 -2.94 5.26 7.45
C SER A 46 -2.24 5.16 8.80
N LYS A 47 -1.51 4.07 9.04
CA LYS A 47 -0.60 3.95 10.18
C LYS A 47 0.85 3.82 9.72
N PRO A 48 1.79 4.62 10.25
CA PRO A 48 3.20 4.49 9.93
C PRO A 48 3.75 3.17 10.48
N VAL A 49 4.65 2.55 9.72
CA VAL A 49 5.35 1.31 10.09
C VAL A 49 6.81 1.40 9.68
N THR A 50 7.66 0.57 10.30
CA THR A 50 9.08 0.49 9.91
C THR A 50 9.31 -0.65 8.93
N GLU A 51 10.44 -0.62 8.21
CA GLU A 51 10.89 -1.75 7.38
C GLU A 51 11.04 -3.04 8.19
N GLU A 52 11.55 -2.93 9.42
CA GLU A 52 11.68 -4.06 10.35
C GLU A 52 10.29 -4.63 10.67
N TRP A 53 9.34 -3.78 11.04
CA TRP A 53 7.96 -4.20 11.28
C TRP A 53 7.36 -4.91 10.07
N MET A 54 7.56 -4.38 8.86
CA MET A 54 7.08 -5.00 7.61
C MET A 54 7.66 -6.40 7.44
N ARG A 55 8.98 -6.57 7.57
CA ARG A 55 9.62 -7.87 7.40
C ARG A 55 9.16 -8.89 8.44
N GLU A 56 9.09 -8.49 9.71
CA GLU A 56 8.75 -9.42 10.80
C GLU A 56 7.26 -9.71 10.88
N ASN A 57 6.41 -8.70 10.70
CA ASN A 57 4.97 -8.81 10.93
C ASN A 57 4.21 -9.04 9.64
N ALA A 58 4.40 -8.20 8.61
CA ALA A 58 3.63 -8.35 7.37
C ALA A 58 4.07 -9.63 6.63
N VAL A 59 5.33 -9.70 6.22
CA VAL A 59 5.86 -10.82 5.43
C VAL A 59 6.05 -12.07 6.30
N GLY A 60 6.70 -11.92 7.46
CA GLY A 60 7.07 -13.06 8.31
C GLY A 60 5.92 -13.72 9.06
N ARG A 61 4.97 -12.95 9.62
CA ARG A 61 3.97 -13.47 10.57
C ARG A 61 2.54 -13.49 10.02
N HIS A 62 2.15 -12.47 9.27
CA HIS A 62 0.79 -12.30 8.78
C HIS A 62 0.61 -12.77 7.33
N SER A 63 1.63 -13.40 6.74
CA SER A 63 1.59 -13.99 5.38
C SER A 63 1.19 -12.97 4.30
N PHE A 64 1.66 -11.74 4.42
CA PHE A 64 1.52 -10.78 3.34
C PHE A 64 2.39 -11.24 2.16
N VAL A 65 1.91 -10.99 0.96
CA VAL A 65 2.67 -11.18 -0.28
C VAL A 65 3.60 -10.00 -0.43
N GLU A 66 4.91 -10.27 -0.48
CA GLU A 66 5.92 -9.27 -0.79
C GLU A 66 5.90 -8.92 -2.28
N VAL A 67 6.01 -7.63 -2.59
CA VAL A 67 6.07 -7.10 -3.96
C VAL A 67 7.49 -6.62 -4.22
N SER A 68 8.25 -7.41 -4.99
CA SER A 68 9.64 -7.12 -5.32
C SER A 68 9.89 -7.31 -6.84
N PRO A 69 10.26 -6.24 -7.58
CA PRO A 69 10.44 -4.87 -7.11
C PRO A 69 9.12 -4.19 -6.69
N PRO A 70 9.15 -3.15 -5.83
CA PRO A 70 7.94 -2.45 -5.40
C PRO A 70 7.17 -1.87 -6.58
N HIS A 71 5.84 -1.99 -6.55
CA HIS A 71 4.97 -1.49 -7.62
C HIS A 71 4.56 -0.04 -7.33
N GLU A 72 4.76 0.87 -8.28
CA GLU A 72 4.47 2.29 -8.08
C GLU A 72 3.14 2.69 -8.75
N VAL A 73 2.23 3.25 -7.96
CA VAL A 73 0.94 3.75 -8.44
C VAL A 73 0.63 5.13 -7.87
N PRO A 74 -0.15 5.96 -8.58
CA PRO A 74 -0.70 7.16 -7.98
C PRO A 74 -1.54 6.81 -6.74
N ALA A 75 -1.35 7.51 -5.62
CA ALA A 75 -2.15 7.32 -4.41
C ALA A 75 -3.68 7.31 -4.65
N PRO A 76 -4.28 8.21 -5.47
CA PRO A 76 -5.71 8.14 -5.76
C PRO A 76 -6.14 6.89 -6.54
N ALA A 77 -5.22 6.22 -7.23
CA ALA A 77 -5.46 5.00 -8.01
C ALA A 77 -5.24 3.71 -7.21
N LEU A 78 -4.80 3.78 -5.94
CA LEU A 78 -4.56 2.60 -5.10
C LEU A 78 -5.80 1.71 -4.98
N ARG A 79 -6.99 2.32 -4.90
CA ARG A 79 -8.24 1.56 -4.79
C ARG A 79 -8.55 0.78 -6.07
N ASP A 80 -8.34 1.39 -7.23
CA ASP A 80 -8.54 0.74 -8.52
C ASP A 80 -7.50 -0.35 -8.72
N TYR A 81 -6.22 -0.09 -8.41
CA TYR A 81 -5.16 -1.09 -8.39
C TYR A 81 -5.54 -2.33 -7.57
N VAL A 82 -6.04 -2.16 -6.33
CA VAL A 82 -6.45 -3.32 -5.52
C VAL A 82 -7.60 -4.07 -6.16
N ARG A 83 -8.57 -3.35 -6.72
CA ARG A 83 -9.73 -3.97 -7.35
C ARG A 83 -9.31 -4.80 -8.55
N GLU A 84 -8.45 -4.25 -9.41
CA GLU A 84 -8.07 -4.83 -10.69
C GLU A 84 -6.99 -5.90 -10.55
N GLU A 85 -5.95 -5.64 -9.77
CA GLU A 85 -4.77 -6.51 -9.72
C GLU A 85 -4.80 -7.53 -8.57
N LEU A 86 -5.47 -7.20 -7.45
CA LEU A 86 -5.45 -8.06 -6.26
C LEU A 86 -6.75 -8.83 -6.02
N LEU A 87 -7.87 -8.38 -6.61
CA LEU A 87 -9.19 -8.98 -6.37
C LEU A 87 -9.81 -9.63 -7.61
N GLU A 88 -9.36 -9.36 -8.84
CA GLU A 88 -9.88 -10.04 -10.04
C GLU A 88 -9.39 -11.49 -10.19
N ASP A 89 -8.41 -11.94 -9.38
CA ASP A 89 -7.90 -13.31 -9.36
C ASP A 89 -8.63 -14.24 -8.34
N LEU A 90 -9.76 -13.81 -7.76
CA LEU A 90 -10.55 -14.57 -6.77
C LEU A 90 -11.82 -15.23 -7.32
#